data_AF-A0A5E3X929-F1
#
_entry.id   AF-A0A5E3X929-F1
#
_cell.length_a   1.000
_cell.length_b   1.000
_cell.length_c   1.000
_cell.angle_alpha   90.00
_cell.angle_beta   90.00
_cell.angle_gamma   90.00
#
_symmetry.space_group_name_H-M   'P 1'
#
loop_
_entity.id
_entity.type
_entity.pdbx_description
1 polymer ?
#
loop_
_entity_poly.entity_id
_entity_poly.type
_entity_poly.pdbx_seq_one_letter_code
_entity_poly.pdbx_strand_id
1 'polypeptide(L)'
;MLFASIMHQLTTLEIIHVYYTPQDMIDTLTHLPSLEHLKLYGGLWTGSFPQTTVHLPHLARCNVHASSAQFFTDLWEHVSAPPTVTIRLVTNDVPNVSHLFKVLRPQLAYASHDCLIVYSSGFSLTCGEPDAEGHHIAGVDWLFASGIDLGRAFIDMIEQIRLHIAVASIRHCELELSSELKYLQFDDADPVIKRLGDAIGALSGVLSSTTALALQGFEPDRTLLRALSPRGTSIPFPNLRTLYLGKNQSSWVGRHRVGPEPAVTTDWSLVEVTLKARKIAGVPLHHLVLAGEWCIRETQTQAWTEQWAQHSIQCRDLDLVKEVKDERTLVTKCETCDIPELEPPELESEGSDED
;
A
#
# COMPACT_ATOMS: atom_id res chain seq x y z
N MET A 1 -27.97 33.52 11.66
CA MET A 1 -28.73 33.39 10.39
C MET A 1 -27.86 33.64 9.15
N LEU A 2 -26.99 34.66 9.08
CA LEU A 2 -26.09 34.87 7.92
C LEU A 2 -25.15 33.67 7.65
N PHE A 3 -24.58 33.07 8.69
CA PHE A 3 -23.71 31.89 8.55
C PHE A 3 -24.44 30.67 7.95
N ALA A 4 -25.66 30.36 8.40
CA ALA A 4 -26.41 29.20 7.89
C ALA A 4 -26.71 29.28 6.38
N SER A 5 -26.98 30.48 5.85
CA SER A 5 -27.21 30.67 4.41
C SER A 5 -25.95 30.46 3.55
N ILE A 6 -24.77 30.74 4.10
CA ILE A 6 -23.48 30.56 3.42
C ILE A 6 -23.06 29.08 3.47
N MET A 7 -23.35 28.40 4.58
CA MET A 7 -23.01 26.98 4.78
C MET A 7 -23.65 26.06 3.72
N HIS A 8 -24.87 26.35 3.25
CA HIS A 8 -25.51 25.54 2.20
C HIS A 8 -24.78 25.55 0.85
N GLN A 9 -23.92 26.53 0.58
CA GLN A 9 -23.16 26.63 -0.67
C GLN A 9 -21.70 26.19 -0.52
N LEU A 10 -21.27 25.85 0.69
CA LEU A 10 -19.89 25.49 0.97
C LEU A 10 -19.58 24.10 0.43
N THR A 11 -18.68 24.04 -0.56
CA THR A 11 -18.27 22.79 -1.23
C THR A 11 -17.00 22.20 -0.63
N THR A 12 -16.20 22.98 0.10
CA THR A 12 -14.96 22.50 0.73
C THR A 12 -14.91 22.90 2.19
N LEU A 13 -14.76 21.92 3.07
CA LEU A 13 -14.58 22.10 4.51
C LEU A 13 -13.23 21.50 4.92
N GLU A 14 -12.39 22.34 5.52
CA GLU A 14 -11.14 21.91 6.15
C GLU A 14 -11.18 22.27 7.64
N ILE A 15 -11.02 21.27 8.49
CA ILE A 15 -10.97 21.42 9.94
C ILE A 15 -9.59 20.98 10.42
N ILE A 16 -8.82 21.95 10.92
CA ILE A 16 -7.49 21.74 11.45
C ILE A 16 -7.53 21.98 12.96
N HIS A 17 -7.27 20.94 13.77
CA HIS A 17 -7.10 21.04 15.22
C HIS A 17 -8.20 21.82 15.97
N VAL A 18 -9.37 21.22 16.13
CA VAL A 18 -10.47 21.84 16.88
C VAL A 18 -11.08 20.86 17.88
N TYR A 19 -11.40 21.36 19.07
CA TYR A 19 -12.15 20.66 20.13
C TYR A 19 -13.64 20.49 19.77
N TYR A 20 -13.95 20.00 18.56
CA TYR A 20 -15.32 19.59 18.25
C TYR A 20 -15.68 18.40 19.13
N THR A 21 -16.85 18.44 19.76
CA THR A 21 -17.48 17.21 20.22
C THR A 21 -18.02 16.43 19.00
N PRO A 22 -18.23 15.11 19.11
CA PRO A 22 -18.90 14.35 18.05
C PRO A 22 -20.23 14.99 17.61
N GLN A 23 -20.99 15.53 18.57
CA GLN A 23 -22.26 16.23 18.30
C GLN A 23 -22.04 17.46 17.44
N ASP A 24 -21.10 18.33 17.81
CA ASP A 24 -20.86 19.58 17.07
C ASP A 24 -20.40 19.31 15.63
N MET A 25 -19.62 18.25 15.41
CA MET A 25 -19.20 17.83 14.07
C MET A 25 -20.39 17.38 13.23
N ILE A 26 -21.24 16.50 13.77
CA ILE A 26 -22.43 16.00 13.07
C ILE A 26 -23.40 17.14 12.76
N ASP A 27 -23.61 18.05 13.70
CA ASP A 27 -24.43 19.23 13.50
C ASP A 27 -23.84 20.12 12.40
N THR A 28 -22.52 20.33 12.38
CA THR A 28 -21.86 21.10 11.32
C THR A 28 -22.07 20.47 9.95
N LEU A 29 -21.81 19.17 9.80
CA LEU A 29 -21.95 18.47 8.51
C LEU A 29 -23.41 18.43 8.02
N THR A 30 -24.40 18.40 8.93
CA THR A 30 -25.83 18.43 8.59
C THR A 30 -26.22 19.73 7.86
N HIS A 31 -25.50 20.83 8.10
CA HIS A 31 -25.74 22.11 7.43
C HIS A 31 -24.99 22.26 6.10
N LEU A 32 -24.29 21.22 5.63
CA LEU A 32 -23.42 21.25 4.45
C LEU A 32 -23.87 20.26 3.35
N PRO A 33 -25.10 20.36 2.82
CA PRO A 33 -25.60 19.40 1.84
C PRO A 33 -24.82 19.41 0.52
N SER A 34 -24.19 20.54 0.16
CA SER A 34 -23.42 20.72 -1.08
C SER A 34 -21.93 20.41 -0.90
N LEU A 35 -21.53 19.79 0.22
CA LEU A 35 -20.13 19.52 0.49
C LEU A 35 -19.57 18.49 -0.50
N GLU A 36 -18.51 18.88 -1.20
CA GLU A 36 -17.80 18.04 -2.17
C GLU A 36 -16.48 17.52 -1.59
N HIS A 37 -15.79 18.33 -0.77
CA HIS A 37 -14.49 18.03 -0.19
C HIS A 37 -14.50 18.22 1.33
N LEU A 38 -14.20 17.15 2.06
CA LEU A 38 -14.04 17.15 3.51
C LEU A 38 -12.60 16.82 3.87
N LYS A 39 -11.96 17.69 4.66
CA LYS A 39 -10.61 17.48 5.18
C LYS A 39 -10.59 17.65 6.69
N LEU A 40 -10.18 16.62 7.42
CA LEU A 40 -10.20 16.58 8.87
C LEU A 40 -8.81 16.25 9.41
N TYR A 41 -8.32 17.09 10.32
CA TYR A 41 -7.16 16.79 11.15
C TYR A 41 -7.63 16.67 12.60
N GLY A 42 -7.72 15.44 13.08
CA GLY A 42 -8.43 15.09 14.31
C GLY A 42 -7.55 14.43 15.37
N GLY A 43 -7.80 14.82 16.62
CA GLY A 43 -7.40 14.05 17.81
C GLY A 43 -8.57 13.21 18.33
N LEU A 44 -8.42 12.63 19.52
CA LEU A 44 -9.48 11.86 20.19
C LEU A 44 -10.70 12.75 20.51
N TRP A 45 -11.88 12.37 20.02
CA TRP A 45 -13.13 12.94 20.48
C TRP A 45 -13.54 12.33 21.82
N THR A 46 -14.09 13.16 22.70
CA THR A 46 -14.68 12.72 23.96
C THR A 46 -16.20 12.85 23.88
N GLY A 47 -16.92 11.82 24.32
CA GLY A 47 -18.38 11.75 24.28
C GLY A 47 -18.91 10.75 23.26
N SER A 48 -20.23 10.57 23.23
CA SER A 48 -20.91 9.68 22.29
C SER A 48 -21.36 10.44 21.04
N PHE A 49 -21.32 9.77 19.90
CA PHE A 49 -21.98 10.28 18.70
C PHE A 49 -23.50 10.30 18.85
N PRO A 50 -24.19 11.28 18.25
CA PRO A 50 -25.64 11.25 18.14
C PRO A 50 -26.11 10.07 17.28
N GLN A 51 -27.36 9.64 17.47
CA GLN A 51 -28.00 8.63 16.61
C GLN A 51 -28.41 9.16 15.22
N THR A 52 -27.93 10.35 14.85
CA THR A 52 -28.25 11.00 13.57
C THR A 52 -27.26 10.55 12.50
N THR A 53 -27.76 10.24 11.30
CA THR A 53 -26.94 10.04 10.10
C THR A 53 -26.98 11.32 9.26
N VAL A 54 -25.81 11.82 8.89
CA VAL A 54 -25.63 12.96 7.98
C VAL A 54 -25.62 12.45 6.55
N HIS A 55 -26.39 13.07 5.66
CA HIS A 55 -26.36 12.75 4.24
C HIS A 55 -25.52 13.78 3.48
N LEU A 56 -24.44 13.32 2.85
CA LEU A 56 -23.53 14.15 2.05
C LEU A 56 -23.51 13.62 0.59
N PRO A 57 -24.58 13.84 -0.18
CA PRO A 57 -24.76 13.21 -1.50
C PRO A 57 -23.78 13.71 -2.57
N HIS A 58 -23.18 14.89 -2.36
CA HIS A 58 -22.21 15.50 -3.27
C HIS A 58 -20.76 15.25 -2.87
N LEU A 59 -20.52 14.54 -1.76
CA LEU A 59 -19.17 14.30 -1.28
C LEU A 59 -18.39 13.49 -2.34
N ALA A 60 -17.30 14.06 -2.80
CA ALA A 60 -16.39 13.47 -3.77
C ALA A 60 -15.07 13.05 -3.10
N ARG A 61 -14.60 13.82 -2.10
CA ARG A 61 -13.32 13.55 -1.42
C ARG A 61 -13.44 13.72 0.08
N CYS A 62 -12.92 12.75 0.83
CA CYS A 62 -12.77 12.78 2.27
C CYS A 62 -11.31 12.46 2.62
N ASN A 63 -10.62 13.39 3.28
CA ASN A 63 -9.23 13.22 3.70
C ASN A 63 -9.15 13.39 5.22
N VAL A 64 -8.81 12.33 5.93
CA VAL A 64 -8.79 12.29 7.40
C VAL A 64 -7.40 11.91 7.87
N HIS A 65 -6.81 12.81 8.66
CA HIS A 65 -5.56 12.61 9.37
C HIS A 65 -5.89 12.55 10.85
N ALA A 66 -5.81 11.36 11.44
CA ALA A 66 -6.26 11.15 12.80
C ALA A 66 -5.20 10.43 13.64
N SER A 67 -5.10 10.78 14.93
CA SER A 67 -4.26 10.00 15.84
C SER A 67 -4.81 8.59 16.06
N SER A 68 -6.11 8.38 15.88
CA SER A 68 -6.77 7.08 16.02
C SER A 68 -7.68 6.77 14.83
N ALA A 69 -7.67 5.54 14.35
CA ALA A 69 -8.59 5.05 13.33
C ALA A 69 -10.02 4.96 13.85
N GLN A 70 -10.21 4.81 15.17
CA GLN A 70 -11.53 4.82 15.80
C GLN A 70 -12.25 6.15 15.57
N PHE A 71 -11.52 7.27 15.57
CA PHE A 71 -12.06 8.59 15.23
C PHE A 71 -12.75 8.58 13.87
N PHE A 72 -12.10 7.96 12.88
CA PHE A 72 -12.64 7.89 11.53
C PHE A 72 -13.84 6.94 11.48
N THR A 73 -13.70 5.73 12.05
CA THR A 73 -14.77 4.73 11.95
C THR A 73 -16.03 5.19 12.67
N ASP A 74 -15.91 5.80 13.85
CA ASP A 74 -17.06 6.35 14.55
C ASP A 74 -17.72 7.46 13.73
N LEU A 75 -16.96 8.41 13.16
CA LEU A 75 -17.54 9.46 12.32
C LEU A 75 -18.25 8.87 11.09
N TRP A 76 -17.59 7.94 10.41
CA TRP A 76 -18.05 7.43 9.12
C TRP A 76 -19.28 6.54 9.26
N GLU A 77 -19.51 5.91 10.43
CA GLU A 77 -20.78 5.23 10.74
C GLU A 77 -21.98 6.18 10.72
N HIS A 78 -21.76 7.47 10.97
CA HIS A 78 -22.78 8.52 10.97
C HIS A 78 -22.81 9.32 9.67
N VAL A 79 -22.02 8.97 8.66
CA VAL A 79 -21.97 9.66 7.36
C VAL A 79 -22.47 8.74 6.25
N SER A 80 -23.56 9.16 5.60
CA SER A 80 -24.06 8.56 4.37
C SER A 80 -23.52 9.36 3.18
N ALA A 81 -22.55 8.77 2.47
CA ALA A 81 -21.92 9.35 1.30
C ALA A 81 -21.96 8.38 0.10
N PRO A 82 -21.79 8.87 -1.15
CA PRO A 82 -21.74 8.00 -2.32
C PRO A 82 -20.66 6.90 -2.24
N PRO A 83 -20.89 5.72 -2.84
CA PRO A 83 -19.85 4.68 -2.97
C PRO A 83 -18.61 5.15 -3.75
N THR A 84 -18.74 6.22 -4.54
CA THR A 84 -17.68 6.78 -5.39
C THR A 84 -16.78 7.78 -4.67
N VAL A 85 -17.03 8.07 -3.39
CA VAL A 85 -16.21 9.00 -2.62
C VAL A 85 -14.78 8.46 -2.53
N THR A 86 -13.82 9.30 -2.87
CA THR A 86 -12.40 9.06 -2.56
C THR A 86 -12.17 9.28 -1.08
N ILE A 87 -11.74 8.24 -0.37
CA ILE A 87 -11.39 8.29 1.05
C ILE A 87 -9.88 8.13 1.19
N ARG A 88 -9.23 9.12 1.82
CA ARG A 88 -7.87 9.01 2.29
C ARG A 88 -7.86 9.06 3.81
N LEU A 89 -7.36 8.02 4.44
CA LEU A 89 -7.26 7.87 5.89
C LEU A 89 -5.80 7.69 6.28
N VAL A 90 -5.29 8.59 7.11
CA VAL A 90 -3.94 8.51 7.69
C VAL A 90 -4.08 8.40 9.20
N THR A 91 -3.61 7.29 9.79
CA THR A 91 -3.76 7.00 11.23
C THR A 91 -2.45 6.72 11.93
N ASN A 92 -2.35 7.07 13.22
CA ASN A 92 -1.16 6.75 14.03
C ASN A 92 -1.31 5.46 14.87
N ASP A 93 -2.51 4.88 14.94
CA ASP A 93 -2.78 3.56 15.51
C ASP A 93 -3.25 2.57 14.43
N VAL A 94 -3.18 1.28 14.78
CA VAL A 94 -3.68 0.20 13.94
C VAL A 94 -5.17 0.00 14.27
N PRO A 95 -6.09 0.17 13.30
CA PRO A 95 -7.52 -0.07 13.52
C PRO A 95 -7.80 -1.54 13.83
N ASN A 96 -8.97 -1.78 14.42
CA ASN A 96 -9.65 -3.04 14.16
C ASN A 96 -9.99 -3.11 12.67
N VAL A 97 -9.17 -3.84 11.91
CA VAL A 97 -9.26 -3.96 10.45
C VAL A 97 -10.65 -4.43 10.01
N SER A 98 -11.24 -5.39 10.72
CA SER A 98 -12.59 -5.90 10.40
C SER A 98 -13.66 -4.81 10.54
N HIS A 99 -13.58 -3.99 11.59
CA HIS A 99 -14.49 -2.87 11.79
C HIS A 99 -14.30 -1.80 10.71
N LEU A 100 -13.06 -1.42 10.41
CA LEU A 100 -12.75 -0.46 9.34
C LEU A 100 -13.33 -0.90 7.99
N PHE A 101 -13.11 -2.16 7.60
CA PHE A 101 -13.61 -2.70 6.32
C PHE A 101 -15.14 -2.81 6.28
N LYS A 102 -15.78 -3.07 7.42
CA LYS A 102 -17.25 -3.04 7.53
C LYS A 102 -17.80 -1.64 7.30
N VAL A 103 -17.16 -0.62 7.89
CA VAL A 103 -17.55 0.79 7.76
C VAL A 103 -17.31 1.31 6.33
N LEU A 104 -16.19 0.92 5.71
CA LEU A 104 -15.84 1.27 4.33
C LEU A 104 -16.50 0.40 3.26
N ARG A 105 -17.36 -0.55 3.64
CA ARG A 105 -17.95 -1.53 2.72
C ARG A 105 -18.58 -0.92 1.47
N PRO A 106 -19.34 0.19 1.52
CA PRO A 106 -19.92 0.79 0.32
C PRO A 106 -18.85 1.19 -0.71
N GLN A 107 -17.73 1.76 -0.24
CA GLN A 107 -16.62 2.17 -1.10
C GLN A 107 -15.84 0.95 -1.59
N LEU A 108 -15.48 0.00 -0.70
CA LEU A 108 -14.72 -1.20 -1.09
C LEU A 108 -15.46 -2.09 -2.12
N ALA A 109 -16.79 -2.14 -2.04
CA ALA A 109 -17.61 -2.92 -2.96
C ALA A 109 -17.87 -2.20 -4.30
N TYR A 110 -17.36 -0.99 -4.50
CA TYR A 110 -17.54 -0.27 -5.75
C TYR A 110 -16.72 -0.93 -6.87
N ALA A 111 -17.39 -1.25 -7.99
CA ALA A 111 -16.85 -2.15 -9.01
C ALA A 111 -15.90 -1.48 -10.04
N SER A 112 -15.50 -0.23 -9.83
CA SER A 112 -14.63 0.48 -10.78
C SER A 112 -13.14 0.38 -10.46
N HIS A 113 -12.77 -0.25 -9.34
CA HIS A 113 -11.36 -0.37 -8.98
C HIS A 113 -10.66 -1.32 -9.94
N ASP A 114 -9.56 -0.89 -10.54
CA ASP A 114 -8.77 -1.67 -11.47
C ASP A 114 -7.37 -2.01 -10.93
N CYS A 115 -6.99 -1.39 -9.82
CA CYS A 115 -5.72 -1.57 -9.16
C CYS A 115 -5.87 -1.71 -7.63
N LEU A 116 -5.15 -2.69 -7.07
CA LEU A 116 -4.99 -2.88 -5.62
C LEU A 116 -3.52 -2.79 -5.27
N ILE A 117 -3.16 -1.85 -4.40
CA ILE A 117 -1.81 -1.68 -3.88
C ILE A 117 -1.85 -1.99 -2.40
N VAL A 118 -1.10 -2.99 -1.95
CA VAL A 118 -0.92 -3.30 -0.54
C VAL A 118 0.51 -2.99 -0.16
N TYR A 119 0.68 -2.12 0.83
CA TYR A 119 1.96 -1.71 1.37
C TYR A 119 2.12 -2.19 2.82
N SER A 120 3.34 -2.16 3.35
CA SER A 120 3.63 -2.55 4.74
C SER A 120 2.81 -1.76 5.77
N SER A 121 2.44 -0.52 5.45
CA SER A 121 1.68 0.39 6.29
C SER A 121 0.19 0.50 5.95
N GLY A 122 -0.38 -0.36 5.09
CA GLY A 122 -1.80 -0.31 4.72
C GLY A 122 -2.11 -0.69 3.26
N PHE A 123 -3.12 -0.05 2.66
CA PHE A 123 -3.50 -0.35 1.27
C PHE A 123 -4.17 0.82 0.55
N SER A 124 -4.12 0.77 -0.78
CA SER A 124 -4.84 1.65 -1.68
C SER A 124 -5.62 0.85 -2.73
N LEU A 125 -6.84 1.28 -2.98
CA LEU A 125 -7.67 0.87 -4.10
C LEU A 125 -7.84 2.07 -5.01
N THR A 126 -7.47 1.92 -6.27
CA THR A 126 -7.51 3.03 -7.21
C THR A 126 -8.34 2.69 -8.44
N CYS A 127 -8.80 3.72 -9.14
CA CYS A 127 -9.54 3.58 -10.39
C CYS A 127 -8.97 4.50 -11.46
N GLY A 128 -8.86 3.95 -12.68
CA GLY A 128 -8.50 4.73 -13.86
C GLY A 128 -7.00 5.01 -13.99
N GLU A 129 -6.66 5.81 -14.99
CA GLU A 129 -5.28 6.17 -15.29
C GLU A 129 -4.69 7.10 -14.20
N PRO A 130 -3.38 6.97 -13.90
CA PRO A 130 -2.72 7.89 -12.99
C PRO A 130 -2.73 9.31 -13.55
N ASP A 131 -2.75 10.30 -12.66
CA ASP A 131 -2.63 11.71 -13.05
C ASP A 131 -1.22 12.05 -13.59
N ALA A 132 -1.01 13.31 -13.94
CA ALA A 132 0.27 13.78 -14.49
C ALA A 132 1.46 13.62 -13.52
N GLU A 133 1.18 13.46 -12.23
CA GLU A 133 2.17 13.19 -11.18
C GLU A 133 2.33 11.69 -10.88
N GLY A 134 1.64 10.82 -11.63
CA GLY A 134 1.68 9.37 -11.44
C GLY A 134 0.75 8.86 -10.34
N HIS A 135 -0.07 9.72 -9.73
CA HIS A 135 -0.98 9.31 -8.67
C HIS A 135 -2.32 8.88 -9.27
N HIS A 136 -2.73 7.65 -9.01
CA HIS A 136 -4.10 7.25 -9.32
C HIS A 136 -5.08 7.91 -8.34
N ILE A 137 -6.30 8.21 -8.80
CA ILE A 137 -7.39 8.61 -7.89
C ILE A 137 -7.72 7.38 -7.04
N ALA A 138 -7.30 7.42 -5.78
CA ALA A 138 -7.68 6.39 -4.83
C ALA A 138 -9.18 6.46 -4.56
N GLY A 139 -9.92 5.36 -4.73
CA GLY A 139 -11.24 5.21 -4.14
C GLY A 139 -11.11 5.11 -2.62
N VAL A 140 -10.15 4.30 -2.15
CA VAL A 140 -9.82 4.17 -0.72
C VAL A 140 -8.30 4.09 -0.57
N ASP A 141 -7.72 4.92 0.28
CA ASP A 141 -6.29 4.93 0.63
C ASP A 141 -6.14 4.99 2.15
N TRP A 142 -5.64 3.92 2.77
CA TRP A 142 -5.40 3.87 4.21
C TRP A 142 -3.93 3.68 4.53
N LEU A 143 -3.32 4.68 5.17
CA LEU A 143 -1.91 4.74 5.55
C LEU A 143 -1.75 4.79 7.07
N PHE A 144 -0.92 3.89 7.61
CA PHE A 144 -0.47 3.91 9.00
C PHE A 144 0.83 4.71 9.13
N ALA A 145 0.78 5.84 9.82
CA ALA A 145 1.81 6.88 9.87
C ALA A 145 2.73 6.81 11.11
N SER A 146 2.78 5.68 11.82
CA SER A 146 3.59 5.56 13.04
C SER A 146 5.09 5.34 12.79
N GLY A 147 5.50 5.15 11.53
CA GLY A 147 6.86 4.67 11.19
C GLY A 147 7.11 3.21 11.57
N ILE A 148 6.09 2.53 12.12
CA ILE A 148 6.10 1.11 12.45
C ILE A 148 5.29 0.37 11.38
N ASP A 149 5.71 -0.86 11.13
CA ASP A 149 5.05 -1.79 10.23
C ASP A 149 3.75 -2.38 10.83
N LEU A 150 2.78 -2.76 10.01
CA LEU A 150 1.51 -3.35 10.48
C LEU A 150 1.71 -4.74 11.13
N GLY A 151 2.82 -5.41 10.84
CA GLY A 151 3.15 -6.70 11.43
C GLY A 151 2.03 -7.72 11.23
N ARG A 152 1.48 -8.25 12.32
CA ARG A 152 0.38 -9.23 12.27
C ARG A 152 -0.95 -8.66 11.74
N ALA A 153 -1.20 -7.35 11.90
CA ALA A 153 -2.41 -6.72 11.38
C ALA A 153 -2.44 -6.70 9.84
N PHE A 154 -1.28 -6.84 9.20
CA PHE A 154 -1.18 -7.04 7.75
C PHE A 154 -1.96 -8.28 7.30
N ILE A 155 -1.86 -9.40 8.03
CA ILE A 155 -2.56 -10.64 7.67
C ILE A 155 -4.07 -10.43 7.77
N ASP A 156 -4.54 -9.76 8.83
CA ASP A 156 -5.95 -9.41 8.99
C ASP A 156 -6.43 -8.55 7.82
N MET A 157 -5.63 -7.58 7.38
CA MET A 157 -5.92 -6.73 6.21
C MET A 157 -6.07 -7.55 4.93
N ILE A 158 -5.12 -8.44 4.61
CA ILE A 158 -5.22 -9.32 3.44
C ILE A 158 -6.49 -10.19 3.49
N GLU A 159 -6.82 -10.75 4.65
CA GLU A 159 -8.02 -11.54 4.85
C GLU A 159 -9.30 -10.72 4.62
N GLN A 160 -9.35 -9.46 5.08
CA GLN A 160 -10.52 -8.57 4.89
C GLN A 160 -10.65 -8.04 3.47
N ILE A 161 -9.54 -7.68 2.81
CA ILE A 161 -9.49 -7.28 1.38
C ILE A 161 -10.24 -8.28 0.51
N ARG A 162 -9.95 -9.58 0.71
CA ARG A 162 -10.62 -10.66 0.00
C ARG A 162 -12.15 -10.68 0.19
N LEU A 163 -12.64 -10.35 1.39
CA LEU A 163 -14.05 -10.48 1.75
C LEU A 163 -14.90 -9.29 1.29
N HIS A 164 -14.29 -8.12 1.11
CA HIS A 164 -15.03 -6.87 0.96
C HIS A 164 -14.88 -6.20 -0.41
N ILE A 165 -13.85 -6.54 -1.18
CA ILE A 165 -13.55 -5.86 -2.44
C ILE A 165 -14.29 -6.50 -3.61
N ALA A 166 -14.81 -5.66 -4.50
CA ALA A 166 -15.27 -6.10 -5.81
C ALA A 166 -14.05 -6.44 -6.71
N VAL A 167 -13.58 -7.67 -6.61
CA VAL A 167 -12.31 -8.13 -7.22
C VAL A 167 -12.35 -8.35 -8.74
N ALA A 168 -13.53 -8.38 -9.35
CA ALA A 168 -13.69 -8.79 -10.75
C ALA A 168 -12.96 -7.85 -11.74
N SER A 169 -12.75 -6.59 -11.36
CA SER A 169 -12.13 -5.55 -12.18
C SER A 169 -10.64 -5.33 -11.91
N ILE A 170 -10.07 -5.92 -10.85
CA ILE A 170 -8.67 -5.69 -10.46
C ILE A 170 -7.71 -6.38 -11.44
N ARG A 171 -7.08 -5.58 -12.31
CA ARG A 171 -6.14 -6.04 -13.35
C ARG A 171 -4.69 -5.88 -12.95
N HIS A 172 -4.40 -4.92 -12.08
CA HIS A 172 -3.08 -4.66 -11.53
C HIS A 172 -3.10 -4.86 -10.02
N CYS A 173 -2.09 -5.52 -9.47
CA CYS A 173 -1.94 -5.69 -8.04
C CYS A 173 -0.50 -5.43 -7.64
N GLU A 174 -0.28 -4.75 -6.53
CA GLU A 174 1.03 -4.56 -5.93
C GLU A 174 1.00 -5.08 -4.50
N LEU A 175 1.99 -5.89 -4.13
CA LEU A 175 2.08 -6.48 -2.81
C LEU A 175 3.46 -6.19 -2.21
N GLU A 176 3.47 -5.52 -1.07
CA GLU A 176 4.63 -5.36 -0.20
C GLU A 176 4.33 -6.04 1.15
N LEU A 177 5.17 -6.98 1.56
CA LEU A 177 5.06 -7.47 2.94
C LEU A 177 5.59 -6.44 3.92
N SER A 178 4.97 -6.49 5.09
CA SER A 178 5.51 -6.03 6.35
C SER A 178 6.96 -6.51 6.56
N SER A 179 7.88 -5.63 7.00
CA SER A 179 9.26 -5.98 7.38
C SER A 179 9.31 -7.07 8.45
N GLU A 180 8.41 -7.04 9.44
CA GLU A 180 8.31 -8.12 10.44
C GLU A 180 8.06 -9.49 9.79
N LEU A 181 7.22 -9.52 8.75
CA LEU A 181 6.89 -10.75 8.03
C LEU A 181 7.99 -11.19 7.05
N LYS A 182 8.81 -10.26 6.53
CA LYS A 182 9.95 -10.58 5.62
C LYS A 182 11.03 -11.44 6.27
N TYR A 183 11.28 -11.23 7.57
CA TYR A 183 12.35 -11.93 8.30
C TYR A 183 11.90 -13.25 8.94
N LEU A 184 10.62 -13.62 8.83
CA LEU A 184 10.15 -14.90 9.34
C LEU A 184 10.83 -16.03 8.58
N GLN A 185 11.61 -16.85 9.29
CA GLN A 185 12.19 -18.05 8.72
C GLN A 185 11.06 -19.01 8.37
N PHE A 186 10.97 -19.41 7.10
CA PHE A 186 9.98 -20.37 6.61
C PHE A 186 10.23 -21.76 7.22
N ASP A 187 9.69 -21.95 8.42
CA ASP A 187 9.35 -23.24 8.96
C ASP A 187 7.84 -23.42 8.76
N ASP A 188 7.42 -24.43 8.00
CA ASP A 188 6.00 -24.73 7.75
C ASP A 188 5.24 -25.05 9.06
N ALA A 189 5.96 -25.25 10.18
CA ALA A 189 5.39 -25.38 11.51
C ALA A 189 4.96 -24.04 12.14
N ASP A 190 5.43 -22.87 11.65
CA ASP A 190 5.04 -21.58 12.22
C ASP A 190 3.58 -21.23 11.83
N PRO A 191 2.66 -21.10 12.80
CA PRO A 191 1.26 -20.81 12.54
C PRO A 191 1.04 -19.44 11.86
N VAL A 192 1.94 -18.46 12.05
CA VAL A 192 1.85 -17.13 11.44
C VAL A 192 2.18 -17.23 9.95
N ILE A 193 3.25 -17.95 9.60
CA ILE A 193 3.67 -18.15 8.20
C ILE A 193 2.60 -18.93 7.46
N LYS A 194 2.04 -19.98 8.09
CA LYS A 194 0.92 -20.73 7.54
C LYS A 194 -0.28 -19.83 7.28
N ARG A 195 -0.68 -19.02 8.27
CA ARG A 195 -1.82 -18.08 8.13
C ARG A 195 -1.58 -17.06 7.02
N LEU A 196 -0.37 -16.50 6.95
CA LEU A 196 0.01 -15.57 5.87
C LEU A 196 -0.06 -16.24 4.50
N GLY A 197 0.47 -17.46 4.36
CA GLY A 197 0.40 -18.25 3.15
C GLY A 197 -1.04 -18.56 2.73
N ASP A 198 -1.89 -18.94 3.68
CA ASP A 198 -3.32 -19.18 3.46
C ASP A 198 -4.04 -17.89 3.03
N ALA A 199 -3.73 -16.76 3.66
CA ALA A 199 -4.32 -15.46 3.35
C ALA A 199 -3.93 -14.98 1.94
N ILE A 200 -2.65 -15.05 1.56
CA ILE A 200 -2.17 -14.70 0.21
C ILE A 200 -2.73 -15.67 -0.83
N GLY A 201 -2.75 -16.97 -0.52
CA GLY A 201 -3.33 -17.99 -1.39
C GLY A 201 -4.82 -17.72 -1.67
N ALA A 202 -5.58 -17.37 -0.63
CA ALA A 202 -6.98 -17.02 -0.77
C ALA A 202 -7.19 -15.70 -1.54
N LEU A 203 -6.37 -14.67 -1.28
CA LEU A 203 -6.42 -13.40 -2.02
C LEU A 203 -6.14 -13.63 -3.51
N SER A 204 -5.07 -14.34 -3.84
CA SER A 204 -4.66 -14.61 -5.23
C SER A 204 -5.67 -15.46 -6.01
N GLY A 205 -6.43 -16.31 -5.33
CA GLY A 205 -7.54 -17.05 -5.94
C GLY A 205 -8.73 -16.17 -6.28
N VAL A 206 -9.00 -15.16 -5.45
CA VAL A 206 -10.11 -14.21 -5.66
C VAL A 206 -9.75 -13.13 -6.68
N LEU A 207 -8.48 -12.70 -6.73
CA LEU A 207 -7.92 -11.79 -7.75
C LEU A 207 -7.65 -12.47 -9.10
N SER A 208 -8.62 -13.25 -9.58
CA SER A 208 -8.48 -14.05 -10.80
C SER A 208 -8.33 -13.23 -12.08
N SER A 209 -8.81 -11.98 -12.11
CA SER A 209 -8.71 -11.05 -13.24
C SER A 209 -7.35 -10.35 -13.35
N THR A 210 -6.49 -10.48 -12.35
CA THR A 210 -5.21 -9.76 -12.31
C THR A 210 -4.26 -10.29 -13.38
N THR A 211 -3.81 -9.38 -14.25
CA THR A 211 -2.89 -9.65 -15.36
C THR A 211 -1.47 -9.17 -15.08
N ALA A 212 -1.32 -8.23 -14.14
CA ALA A 212 -0.05 -7.65 -13.74
C ALA A 212 0.07 -7.68 -12.22
N LEU A 213 1.20 -8.18 -11.72
CA LEU A 213 1.51 -8.23 -10.29
C LEU A 213 2.89 -7.61 -10.07
N ALA A 214 2.98 -6.64 -9.16
CA ALA A 214 4.24 -6.13 -8.66
C ALA A 214 4.53 -6.68 -7.26
N LEU A 215 5.72 -7.27 -7.10
CA LEU A 215 6.24 -7.64 -5.79
C LEU A 215 7.16 -6.51 -5.34
N GLN A 216 6.64 -5.68 -4.43
CA GLN A 216 7.31 -4.46 -3.99
C GLN A 216 8.46 -4.76 -3.04
N GLY A 217 9.51 -3.94 -3.15
CA GLY A 217 10.68 -3.95 -2.28
C GLY A 217 11.99 -3.97 -3.07
N PHE A 218 13.10 -3.85 -2.35
CA PHE A 218 14.42 -4.06 -2.95
C PHE A 218 14.64 -5.50 -3.36
N GLU A 219 14.09 -6.46 -2.63
CA GLU A 219 14.12 -7.88 -2.97
C GLU A 219 12.69 -8.37 -3.10
N PRO A 220 12.37 -9.17 -4.13
CA PRO A 220 11.08 -9.80 -4.18
C PRO A 220 10.96 -10.76 -3.00
N ASP A 221 9.94 -10.54 -2.19
CA ASP A 221 9.72 -11.31 -0.98
C ASP A 221 9.54 -12.80 -1.29
N ARG A 222 10.28 -13.65 -0.56
CA ARG A 222 10.29 -15.10 -0.80
C ARG A 222 8.93 -15.73 -0.53
N THR A 223 8.18 -15.23 0.45
CA THR A 223 6.80 -15.65 0.76
C THR A 223 5.89 -15.38 -0.43
N LEU A 224 5.94 -14.14 -0.94
CA LEU A 224 5.12 -13.73 -2.06
C LEU A 224 5.48 -14.53 -3.32
N LEU A 225 6.76 -14.72 -3.62
CA LEU A 225 7.22 -15.56 -4.73
C LEU A 225 6.71 -17.01 -4.61
N ARG A 226 6.86 -17.63 -3.44
CA ARG A 226 6.36 -18.99 -3.18
C ARG A 226 4.85 -19.11 -3.30
N ALA A 227 4.12 -18.04 -2.99
CA ALA A 227 2.68 -17.99 -3.12
C ALA A 227 2.21 -17.89 -4.59
N LEU A 228 3.09 -17.56 -5.54
CA LEU A 228 2.79 -17.58 -6.98
C LEU A 228 2.93 -18.94 -7.64
N SER A 229 3.55 -19.90 -6.95
CA SER A 229 3.72 -21.26 -7.44
C SER A 229 2.40 -22.04 -7.32
N PRO A 230 1.89 -22.67 -8.39
CA PRO A 230 0.71 -23.52 -8.34
C PRO A 230 0.88 -24.68 -7.36
N ARG A 231 -0.17 -25.02 -6.60
CA ARG A 231 -0.18 -26.12 -5.62
C ARG A 231 -1.44 -26.96 -5.77
N GLY A 232 -1.27 -28.22 -6.21
CA GLY A 232 -2.39 -29.11 -6.48
C GLY A 232 -3.31 -28.53 -7.55
N THR A 233 -4.58 -28.32 -7.21
CA THR A 233 -5.58 -27.70 -8.10
C THR A 233 -5.63 -26.17 -8.00
N SER A 234 -4.93 -25.57 -7.03
CA SER A 234 -4.94 -24.12 -6.83
C SER A 234 -3.90 -23.45 -7.72
N ILE A 235 -4.36 -22.51 -8.55
CA ILE A 235 -3.53 -21.67 -9.40
C ILE A 235 -3.67 -20.23 -8.90
N PRO A 236 -2.66 -19.68 -8.20
CA PRO A 236 -2.66 -18.30 -7.74
C PRO A 236 -2.57 -17.36 -8.96
N PHE A 237 -3.40 -16.32 -9.00
CA PHE A 237 -3.48 -15.36 -10.10
C PHE A 237 -3.48 -16.06 -11.49
N PRO A 238 -4.54 -16.80 -11.83
CA PRO A 238 -4.56 -17.66 -13.02
C PRO A 238 -4.36 -16.90 -14.33
N ASN A 239 -4.75 -15.62 -14.41
CA ASN A 239 -4.58 -14.78 -15.59
C ASN A 239 -3.32 -13.90 -15.56
N LEU A 240 -2.42 -14.11 -14.58
CA LEU A 240 -1.20 -13.31 -14.46
C LEU A 240 -0.31 -13.51 -15.68
N ARG A 241 0.06 -12.40 -16.33
CA ARG A 241 0.94 -12.37 -17.52
C ARG A 241 2.22 -11.61 -17.29
N THR A 242 2.21 -10.62 -16.41
CA THR A 242 3.35 -9.75 -16.15
C THR A 242 3.69 -9.77 -14.67
N LEU A 243 4.95 -10.05 -14.35
CA LEU A 243 5.50 -9.94 -13.01
C LEU A 243 6.51 -8.80 -12.98
N TYR A 244 6.23 -7.79 -12.17
CA TYR A 244 7.13 -6.70 -11.87
C TYR A 244 7.94 -7.03 -10.62
N LEU A 245 9.25 -6.86 -10.72
CA LEU A 245 10.20 -6.92 -9.62
C LEU A 245 10.79 -5.53 -9.41
N GLY A 246 11.09 -5.18 -8.17
CA GLY A 246 11.82 -3.96 -7.84
C GLY A 246 11.01 -2.86 -7.16
N LYS A 247 11.50 -1.63 -7.26
CA LYS A 247 11.03 -0.46 -6.50
C LYS A 247 9.95 0.32 -7.24
N ASN A 248 8.73 -0.21 -7.38
CA ASN A 248 7.71 0.61 -8.03
C ASN A 248 7.44 1.90 -7.23
N GLN A 249 6.95 2.94 -7.91
CA GLN A 249 6.75 4.30 -7.35
C GLN A 249 5.89 4.34 -6.07
N SER A 250 5.08 3.31 -5.85
CA SER A 250 4.18 3.14 -4.71
C SER A 250 4.82 2.50 -3.48
N SER A 251 6.03 1.94 -3.58
CA SER A 251 6.64 1.20 -2.46
C SER A 251 6.93 2.13 -1.27
N TRP A 252 6.44 1.73 -0.09
CA TRP A 252 6.70 2.48 1.15
C TRP A 252 8.19 2.48 1.48
N VAL A 253 8.86 1.33 1.30
CA VAL A 253 10.32 1.19 1.41
C VAL A 253 11.07 2.06 0.41
N GLY A 254 10.50 2.30 -0.78
CA GLY A 254 11.04 3.25 -1.75
C GLY A 254 11.04 4.69 -1.23
N ARG A 255 10.01 5.09 -0.47
CA ARG A 255 9.77 6.46 0.01
C ARG A 255 10.35 6.76 1.40
N HIS A 256 10.52 5.78 2.28
CA HIS A 256 10.86 6.01 3.70
C HIS A 256 12.09 5.22 4.16
N ARG A 257 13.17 5.26 3.38
CA ARG A 257 14.39 4.51 3.74
C ARG A 257 14.97 4.95 5.08
N VAL A 258 15.07 4.00 6.00
CA VAL A 258 15.77 4.17 7.28
C VAL A 258 17.00 3.25 7.29
N GLY A 259 18.14 3.80 6.87
CA GLY A 259 19.45 3.22 7.14
C GLY A 259 20.11 2.39 6.02
N PRO A 260 21.39 2.02 6.20
CA PRO A 260 22.14 1.21 5.26
C PRO A 260 21.70 -0.26 5.36
N GLU A 261 20.91 -0.72 4.38
CA GLU A 261 20.60 -2.14 4.24
C GLU A 261 21.77 -2.91 3.59
N PRO A 262 21.96 -4.20 3.95
CA PRO A 262 22.97 -5.05 3.34
C PRO A 262 22.77 -5.18 1.82
N ALA A 263 23.83 -5.62 1.14
CA ALA A 263 23.79 -5.86 -0.30
C ALA A 263 22.66 -6.82 -0.67
N VAL A 264 21.84 -6.39 -1.62
CA VAL A 264 20.67 -7.14 -2.08
C VAL A 264 21.11 -8.44 -2.78
N THR A 265 20.63 -9.57 -2.28
CA THR A 265 20.82 -10.91 -2.88
C THR A 265 19.46 -11.51 -3.22
N THR A 266 18.94 -11.11 -4.38
CA THR A 266 17.68 -11.68 -4.87
C THR A 266 17.85 -13.18 -5.08
N ASP A 267 16.91 -13.97 -4.54
CA ASP A 267 16.89 -15.42 -4.73
C ASP A 267 16.36 -15.77 -6.13
N TRP A 268 17.20 -15.58 -7.14
CA TRP A 268 16.88 -15.91 -8.53
C TRP A 268 16.53 -17.37 -8.74
N SER A 269 17.08 -18.26 -7.92
CA SER A 269 16.72 -19.69 -7.96
C SER A 269 15.24 -19.88 -7.64
N LEU A 270 14.71 -19.16 -6.65
CA LEU A 270 13.30 -19.19 -6.30
C LEU A 270 12.42 -18.56 -7.39
N VAL A 271 12.88 -17.46 -8.02
CA VAL A 271 12.18 -16.87 -9.17
C VAL A 271 12.07 -17.89 -10.30
N GLU A 272 13.17 -18.51 -10.71
CA GLU A 272 13.19 -19.53 -11.76
C GLU A 272 12.29 -20.73 -11.43
N VAL A 273 12.37 -21.26 -10.20
CA VAL A 273 11.50 -22.36 -9.73
C VAL A 273 10.02 -21.97 -9.83
N THR A 274 9.67 -20.75 -9.42
CA THR A 274 8.30 -20.23 -9.48
C THR A 274 7.80 -20.12 -10.91
N LEU A 275 8.60 -19.53 -11.81
CA LEU A 275 8.25 -19.41 -13.22
C LEU A 275 8.10 -20.78 -13.88
N LYS A 276 9.00 -21.71 -13.57
CA LYS A 276 8.96 -23.09 -14.07
C LYS A 276 7.72 -23.83 -13.59
N ALA A 277 7.34 -23.68 -12.33
CA ALA A 277 6.12 -24.28 -11.78
C ALA A 277 4.86 -23.78 -12.51
N ARG A 278 4.79 -22.46 -12.79
CA ARG A 278 3.69 -21.86 -13.57
C ARG A 278 3.65 -22.36 -15.01
N LYS A 279 4.80 -22.48 -15.67
CA LYS A 279 4.91 -23.04 -17.02
C LYS A 279 4.40 -24.48 -17.07
N ILE A 280 4.82 -25.32 -16.12
CA ILE A 280 4.38 -26.74 -16.01
C ILE A 280 2.87 -26.82 -15.80
N ALA A 281 2.29 -25.91 -15.02
CA ALA A 281 0.85 -25.83 -14.78
C ALA A 281 0.04 -25.23 -15.96
N GLY A 282 0.67 -24.88 -17.09
CA GLY A 282 0.00 -24.33 -18.26
C GLY A 282 -0.42 -22.87 -18.15
N VAL A 283 0.10 -22.14 -17.16
CA VAL A 283 -0.17 -20.71 -16.92
C VAL A 283 1.13 -19.87 -16.89
N PRO A 284 1.96 -19.95 -17.96
CA PRO A 284 3.26 -19.28 -17.98
C PRO A 284 3.09 -17.76 -17.91
N LEU A 285 4.07 -17.10 -17.29
CA LEU A 285 4.18 -15.65 -17.40
C LEU A 285 4.69 -15.28 -18.80
N HIS A 286 4.27 -14.13 -19.30
CA HIS A 286 4.74 -13.60 -20.57
C HIS A 286 5.89 -12.62 -20.37
N HIS A 287 5.79 -11.74 -19.38
CA HIS A 287 6.75 -10.67 -19.15
C HIS A 287 7.31 -10.75 -17.74
N LEU A 288 8.63 -10.67 -17.63
CA LEU A 288 9.32 -10.32 -16.39
C LEU A 288 9.86 -8.90 -16.54
N VAL A 289 9.47 -8.02 -15.63
CA VAL A 289 9.80 -6.59 -15.75
C VAL A 289 10.54 -6.13 -14.50
N LEU A 290 11.68 -5.47 -14.68
CA LEU A 290 12.32 -4.70 -13.64
C LEU A 290 11.86 -3.25 -13.78
N ALA A 291 11.13 -2.74 -12.79
CA ALA A 291 10.54 -1.40 -12.85
C ALA A 291 10.93 -0.57 -11.63
N GLY A 292 10.56 0.71 -11.67
CA GLY A 292 10.68 1.61 -10.54
C GLY A 292 11.69 2.72 -10.70
N GLU A 293 11.85 3.53 -9.65
CA GLU A 293 12.87 4.57 -9.59
C GLU A 293 14.11 4.09 -8.83
N TRP A 294 15.28 4.26 -9.44
CA TRP A 294 16.54 3.70 -8.94
C TRP A 294 17.66 4.72 -8.97
N CYS A 295 18.36 4.91 -7.85
CA CYS A 295 19.52 5.79 -7.79
C CYS A 295 20.78 5.05 -8.23
N ILE A 296 21.51 5.60 -9.20
CA ILE A 296 22.74 5.00 -9.74
C ILE A 296 23.91 4.94 -8.73
N ARG A 297 23.85 5.75 -7.67
CA ARG A 297 24.87 5.80 -6.61
C ARG A 297 24.70 4.70 -5.57
N GLU A 298 23.54 4.06 -5.53
CA GLU A 298 23.25 3.00 -4.59
C GLU A 298 23.91 1.70 -5.03
N THR A 299 24.67 1.09 -4.12
CA THR A 299 25.28 -0.23 -4.34
C THR A 299 24.23 -1.29 -4.66
N GLN A 300 23.04 -1.18 -4.06
CA GLN A 300 21.91 -2.07 -4.35
C GLN A 300 21.43 -1.95 -5.81
N THR A 301 21.39 -0.74 -6.38
CA THR A 301 21.03 -0.54 -7.80
C THR A 301 22.06 -1.18 -8.73
N GLN A 302 23.34 -1.06 -8.39
CA GLN A 302 24.42 -1.68 -9.16
C GLN A 302 24.32 -3.20 -9.10
N ALA A 303 24.18 -3.77 -7.90
CA ALA A 303 23.99 -5.21 -7.69
C ALA A 303 22.77 -5.75 -8.45
N TRP A 304 21.64 -5.02 -8.45
CA TRP A 304 20.47 -5.38 -9.24
C TRP A 304 20.71 -5.35 -10.73
N THR A 305 21.47 -4.37 -11.22
CA THR A 305 21.77 -4.25 -12.65
C THR A 305 22.55 -5.46 -13.15
N GLU A 306 23.56 -5.88 -12.39
CA GLU A 306 24.37 -7.06 -12.72
C GLU A 306 23.54 -8.34 -12.64
N GLN A 307 22.83 -8.54 -11.53
CA GLN A 307 21.98 -9.72 -11.33
C GLN A 307 20.87 -9.81 -12.38
N TRP A 308 20.18 -8.70 -12.69
CA TRP A 308 19.14 -8.65 -13.69
C TRP A 308 19.66 -9.01 -15.08
N ALA A 309 20.80 -8.43 -15.49
CA ALA A 309 21.39 -8.70 -16.80
C ALA A 309 21.74 -10.20 -16.97
N GLN A 310 22.22 -10.85 -15.91
CA GLN A 310 22.55 -12.27 -15.94
C GLN A 310 21.30 -13.16 -15.92
N HIS A 311 20.41 -12.97 -14.95
CA HIS A 311 19.33 -13.93 -14.67
C HIS A 311 18.08 -13.74 -15.53
N SER A 312 17.78 -12.52 -15.96
CA SER A 312 16.62 -12.27 -16.84
C SER A 312 16.79 -12.96 -18.20
N ILE A 313 18.00 -12.89 -18.77
CA ILE A 313 18.35 -13.57 -20.03
C ILE A 313 18.18 -15.09 -19.86
N GLN A 314 18.69 -15.66 -18.76
CA GLN A 314 18.54 -17.08 -18.46
C GLN A 314 17.06 -17.51 -18.38
N CYS A 315 16.21 -16.71 -17.71
CA CYS A 315 14.76 -17.00 -17.65
C CYS A 315 14.12 -17.04 -19.04
N ARG A 316 14.51 -16.13 -19.94
CA ARG A 316 14.04 -16.10 -21.33
C ARG A 316 14.58 -17.28 -22.14
N ASP A 317 15.86 -17.60 -22.01
CA ASP A 317 16.51 -18.67 -22.77
C ASP A 317 16.00 -20.06 -22.37
N LEU A 318 15.57 -20.23 -21.12
CA LEU A 318 14.84 -21.40 -20.62
C LEU A 318 13.34 -21.39 -21.00
N ASP A 319 12.88 -20.40 -21.75
CA ASP A 319 11.49 -20.18 -22.16
C ASP A 319 10.54 -20.14 -20.95
N LEU A 320 11.00 -19.61 -19.81
CA LEU A 320 10.17 -19.43 -18.61
C LEU A 320 9.26 -18.20 -18.73
N VAL A 321 9.69 -17.23 -19.54
CA VAL A 321 8.95 -16.04 -19.95
C VAL A 321 9.22 -15.75 -21.43
N LYS A 322 8.30 -15.04 -22.08
CA LYS A 322 8.44 -14.65 -23.50
C LYS A 322 9.37 -13.45 -23.67
N GLU A 323 9.31 -12.52 -22.74
CA GLU A 323 10.04 -11.26 -22.81
C GLU A 323 10.52 -10.82 -21.42
N VAL A 324 11.67 -10.17 -21.39
CA VAL A 324 12.21 -9.49 -20.21
C VAL A 324 12.38 -8.01 -20.53
N LYS A 325 11.93 -7.14 -19.63
CA LYS A 325 11.97 -5.68 -19.81
C LYS A 325 12.65 -5.00 -18.64
N ASP A 326 13.47 -4.01 -18.94
CA ASP A 326 14.02 -3.08 -17.95
C ASP A 326 13.32 -1.72 -18.15
N GLU A 327 12.34 -1.45 -17.30
CA GLU A 327 11.51 -0.24 -17.27
C GLU A 327 11.92 0.68 -16.10
N ARG A 328 13.15 0.55 -15.60
CA ARG A 328 13.65 1.40 -14.53
C ARG A 328 13.83 2.85 -14.99
N THR A 329 13.41 3.78 -14.15
CA THR A 329 13.80 5.18 -14.21
C THR A 329 15.06 5.36 -13.36
N LEU A 330 16.20 5.63 -14.00
CA LEU A 330 17.45 5.86 -13.28
C LEU A 330 17.59 7.34 -12.91
N VAL A 331 17.74 7.62 -11.63
CA VAL A 331 18.02 8.97 -11.10
C VAL A 331 19.47 9.09 -10.66
N THR A 332 20.06 10.27 -10.87
CA THR A 332 21.47 10.53 -10.54
C THR A 332 21.71 10.71 -9.05
N LYS A 333 20.68 11.14 -8.33
CA LYS A 333 20.69 11.42 -6.89
C LYS A 333 19.28 11.24 -6.34
N CYS A 334 19.11 10.37 -5.34
CA CYS A 334 17.87 10.25 -4.57
C CYS A 334 17.93 11.14 -3.33
N GLU A 335 16.79 11.34 -2.67
CA GLU A 335 16.68 12.11 -1.42
C GLU A 335 17.63 11.61 -0.32
N THR A 336 17.89 10.30 -0.26
CA THR A 336 18.86 9.71 0.69
C THR A 336 20.31 10.07 0.37
N CYS A 337 20.66 10.23 -0.91
CA CYS A 337 21.98 10.72 -1.34
C CYS A 337 22.11 12.25 -1.24
N ASP A 338 21.04 12.97 -0.92
CA ASP A 338 21.00 14.43 -0.76
C ASP A 338 21.13 14.90 0.69
N ILE A 339 21.26 13.98 1.63
CA ILE A 339 21.62 14.31 3.00
C ILE A 339 23.09 14.76 2.99
N PRO A 340 23.42 16.01 3.34
CA PRO A 340 24.80 16.45 3.47
C PRO A 340 25.52 15.50 4.43
N GLU A 341 26.72 15.04 4.06
CA GLU A 341 27.59 14.35 5.01
C GLU A 341 27.67 15.22 6.27
N LEU A 342 27.10 14.75 7.38
CA LEU A 342 27.27 15.39 8.67
C LEU A 342 28.78 15.45 8.90
N GLU A 343 29.33 16.66 8.93
CA GLU A 343 30.74 16.86 9.26
C GLU A 343 31.03 16.06 10.55
N PRO A 344 32.05 15.19 10.54
CA PRO A 344 32.41 14.45 11.74
C PRO A 344 32.64 15.47 12.86
N PRO A 345 32.14 15.22 14.08
CA PRO A 345 32.30 16.16 15.17
C PRO A 345 33.80 16.49 15.29
N GLU A 346 34.13 17.78 15.19
CA GLU A 346 35.47 18.26 15.46
C GLU A 346 35.86 17.69 16.82
N LEU A 347 36.88 16.84 16.84
CA LEU A 347 37.50 16.38 18.06
C LEU A 347 37.99 17.64 18.77
N GLU A 348 37.23 18.09 19.78
CA GLU A 348 37.70 19.10 20.72
C GLU A 348 39.05 18.61 21.23
N SER A 349 40.11 19.28 20.77
CA SER A 349 41.45 19.08 21.27
C SER A 349 41.39 19.33 22.77
N GLU A 350 41.52 18.28 23.57
CA GLU A 350 41.73 18.39 25.00
C GLU A 350 42.91 19.34 25.22
N GLY A 351 42.58 20.55 25.68
CA GLY A 351 43.56 21.53 26.14
C GLY A 351 44.32 20.91 27.30
N SER A 352 45.63 20.77 27.11
CA SER A 352 46.58 20.53 28.18
C SER A 352 46.54 21.72 29.15
N ASP A 353 45.87 21.54 30.27
CA ASP A 353 46.04 22.41 31.44
C ASP A 353 47.40 22.10 32.07
N GLU A 354 48.43 22.86 31.68
CA GLU A 354 49.57 23.17 32.54
C GLU A 354 49.29 24.52 33.21
N ASP A 355 48.98 24.49 34.51
CA ASP A 355 49.58 25.36 35.56
C ASP A 355 49.14 24.94 36.98
#